data_AF-A0A8U0T0E4-F1
#
_entry.id   AF-A0A8U0T0E4-F1
#
_cell.length_a   1.000
_cell.length_b   1.000
_cell.length_c   1.000
_cell.angle_alpha   90.00
_cell.angle_beta   90.00
_cell.angle_gamma   90.00
#
_symmetry.space_group_name_H-M   'P 1'
#
loop_
_entity.id
_entity.type
_entity.pdbx_description
1 polymer ?
#
loop_
_entity_poly.entity_id
_entity_poly.type
_entity_poly.pdbx_seq_one_letter_code
_entity_poly.pdbx_strand_id
1 'polypeptide(L)'
;MAAAVSGMLRGGLLPRAGRLPTLQTIRCGSKAVTRHRRVMHFQRQKLMAVTEYIPPKPAINPRCLPSPPSPPPEETGLIRLLRREIDTVFRENRMIAVCQNVALSAEDKLLIRHRLRKHKILLKVFPNQVLKPFLEDSKYQNLLPLFVGHSFLLVSEEPKVKEMVRILKSVPFLPLLGGCVDDAILSRQGFINYSQLPSLALVQGELVGGLTFRVAQTHLLLQHQSFQLTALLDQYIRQQQAGDSVAPAGGQPTSPDPIPNS
;
A
#
# COMPACT_ATOMS: atom_id res chain seq x y z
N MET A 1 75.74 57.67 -10.98
CA MET A 1 76.41 58.76 -11.72
C MET A 1 75.43 59.92 -11.85
N ALA A 2 75.66 61.03 -11.15
CA ALA A 2 74.90 62.26 -11.34
C ALA A 2 75.88 63.44 -11.40
N ALA A 3 75.81 64.18 -12.51
CA ALA A 3 76.71 65.25 -12.89
C ALA A 3 76.56 66.51 -12.02
N ALA A 4 77.66 67.27 -11.92
CA ALA A 4 77.82 68.44 -11.08
C ALA A 4 77.36 69.74 -11.75
N VAL A 5 76.65 70.56 -10.95
CA VAL A 5 76.84 72.01 -10.69
C VAL A 5 77.13 72.93 -11.89
N SER A 6 76.37 74.03 -12.05
CA SER A 6 76.92 75.37 -11.80
C SER A 6 75.88 76.50 -11.91
N GLY A 7 75.84 77.31 -10.85
CA GLY A 7 75.26 78.65 -10.83
C GLY A 7 76.06 79.47 -9.84
N MET A 8 77.00 80.25 -10.35
CA MET A 8 77.90 81.13 -9.59
C MET A 8 77.14 82.34 -9.05
N LEU A 9 77.25 82.60 -7.74
CA LEU A 9 77.14 83.94 -7.17
C LEU A 9 78.26 84.16 -6.14
N ARG A 10 79.13 85.11 -6.46
CA ARG A 10 80.17 85.68 -5.58
C ARG A 10 79.50 86.67 -4.62
N GLY A 11 79.90 86.65 -3.35
CA GLY A 11 79.66 87.76 -2.42
C GLY A 11 79.66 87.35 -0.96
N GLY A 12 80.73 87.68 -0.23
CA GLY A 12 80.75 87.74 1.23
C GLY A 12 81.12 86.45 1.97
N LEU A 13 82.41 86.27 2.25
CA LEU A 13 82.91 85.33 3.26
C LEU A 13 82.64 85.89 4.66
N LEU A 14 81.58 85.38 5.31
CA LEU A 14 81.48 85.38 6.77
C LEU A 14 81.99 84.02 7.29
N PRO A 15 82.77 83.97 8.38
CA PRO A 15 83.31 82.73 8.90
C PRO A 15 82.18 81.77 9.29
N ARG A 16 82.35 80.49 8.91
CA ARG A 16 81.46 79.36 9.24
C ARG A 16 81.19 79.31 10.75
N ALA A 17 80.15 80.01 11.22
CA ALA A 17 79.46 79.64 12.44
C ALA A 17 78.77 78.29 12.17
N GLY A 18 79.01 77.32 13.06
CA GLY A 18 78.70 75.91 12.87
C GLY A 18 77.31 75.65 12.28
N ARG A 19 77.26 74.94 11.15
CA ARG A 19 76.02 74.37 10.62
C ARG A 19 75.60 73.23 11.55
N LEU A 20 74.84 73.56 12.60
CA LEU A 20 74.19 72.57 13.44
C LEU A 20 73.20 71.79 12.55
N PRO A 21 73.21 70.45 12.54
CA PRO A 21 72.18 69.69 11.85
C PRO A 21 70.84 70.05 12.51
N THR A 22 69.98 70.76 11.79
CA THR A 22 68.58 70.91 12.20
C THR A 22 67.94 69.54 12.08
N LEU A 23 67.96 68.77 13.17
CA LEU A 23 67.18 67.55 13.31
C LEU A 23 65.70 67.96 13.32
N GLN A 24 65.09 68.08 12.13
CA GLN A 24 63.64 68.12 12.02
C GLN A 24 63.12 66.75 12.39
N THR A 25 62.51 66.65 13.57
CA THR A 25 61.77 65.47 14.01
C THR A 25 60.48 65.38 13.18
N ILE A 26 60.58 64.78 11.99
CA ILE A 26 59.42 64.45 11.18
C ILE A 26 58.68 63.32 11.90
N ARG A 27 57.50 63.62 12.45
CA ARG A 27 56.63 62.59 13.05
C ARG A 27 56.05 61.72 11.94
N CYS A 28 56.65 60.56 11.69
CA CYS A 28 56.13 59.55 10.78
C CYS A 28 54.92 58.85 11.40
N GLY A 29 53.72 59.42 11.24
CA GLY A 29 52.46 58.79 11.60
C GLY A 29 51.89 57.93 10.47
N SER A 30 51.13 56.89 10.82
CA SER A 30 50.34 56.14 9.83
C SER A 30 49.15 56.98 9.33
N LYS A 31 48.84 56.86 8.03
CA LYS A 31 47.66 57.50 7.42
C LYS A 31 46.36 57.04 8.10
N ALA A 32 45.31 57.86 8.02
CA ALA A 32 44.02 57.57 8.64
C ALA A 32 43.39 56.27 8.13
N VAL A 33 43.57 55.98 6.82
CA VAL A 33 43.12 54.74 6.18
C VAL A 33 44.33 53.85 5.90
N THR A 34 44.25 52.61 6.37
CA THR A 34 45.29 51.59 6.21
C THR A 34 44.65 50.30 5.68
N ARG A 35 45.43 49.46 4.97
CA ARG A 35 44.95 48.16 4.49
C ARG A 35 44.64 47.18 5.63
N HIS A 36 45.30 47.33 6.78
CA HIS A 36 45.07 46.52 7.98
C HIS A 36 44.24 47.30 9.00
N ARG A 37 43.58 46.58 9.92
CA ARG A 37 42.87 47.18 11.05
C ARG A 37 43.88 47.89 11.94
N ARG A 38 43.79 49.21 11.95
CA ARG A 38 44.66 50.05 12.76
C ARG A 38 44.28 49.92 14.24
N VAL A 39 45.29 49.88 15.10
CA VAL A 39 45.11 49.86 16.55
C VAL A 39 44.42 51.16 16.98
N MET A 40 43.34 51.03 17.76
CA MET A 40 42.62 52.18 18.29
C MET A 40 43.38 52.80 19.45
N HIS A 41 43.19 54.11 19.66
CA HIS A 41 43.64 54.75 20.89
C HIS A 41 42.92 54.13 22.09
N PHE A 42 43.59 54.04 23.25
CA PHE A 42 43.07 53.37 24.44
C PHE A 42 41.69 53.89 24.87
N GLN A 43 41.48 55.21 24.84
CA GLN A 43 40.17 55.81 25.14
C GLN A 43 39.09 55.43 24.12
N ARG A 44 39.46 55.32 22.83
CA ARG A 44 38.53 54.91 21.78
C ARG A 44 38.15 53.44 21.92
N GLN A 45 39.10 52.59 22.32
CA GLN A 45 38.80 51.19 22.61
C GLN A 45 37.84 51.04 23.79
N LYS A 46 38.00 51.83 24.86
CA LYS A 46 37.04 51.90 25.96
C LYS A 46 35.65 52.35 25.49
N LEU A 47 35.60 53.39 24.66
CA LEU A 47 34.34 53.87 24.09
C LEU A 47 33.63 52.75 23.31
N MET A 48 34.35 52.07 22.41
CA MET A 48 33.79 50.96 21.64
C MET A 48 33.24 49.84 22.53
N ALA A 49 33.99 49.47 23.58
CA ALA A 49 33.58 48.45 24.53
C ALA A 49 32.35 48.86 25.36
N VAL A 50 32.21 50.14 25.72
CA VAL A 50 31.04 50.67 26.45
C VAL A 50 29.81 50.75 25.54
N THR A 51 30.01 51.08 24.26
CA THR A 51 28.93 51.18 23.27
C THR A 51 28.55 49.83 22.64
N GLU A 52 29.00 48.71 23.22
CA GLU A 52 28.58 47.38 22.76
C GLU A 52 27.08 47.19 23.00
N TYR A 53 26.40 46.63 22.00
CA TYR A 53 24.97 46.35 22.10
C TYR A 53 24.72 45.24 23.11
N ILE A 54 23.93 45.55 24.14
CA ILE A 54 23.45 44.57 25.12
C ILE A 54 22.01 44.20 24.74
N PRO A 55 21.76 42.98 24.23
CA PRO A 55 20.39 42.55 23.94
C PRO A 55 19.57 42.41 25.23
N PRO A 56 18.26 42.68 25.19
CA PRO A 56 17.39 42.45 26.33
C PRO A 56 17.38 40.95 26.67
N LYS A 57 17.71 40.63 27.93
CA LYS A 57 17.65 39.26 28.43
C LYS A 57 16.27 39.06 29.06
N PRO A 58 15.36 38.30 28.44
CA PRO A 58 14.07 38.04 29.05
C PRO A 58 14.26 37.24 30.34
N ALA A 59 13.49 37.58 31.38
CA ALA A 59 13.58 36.90 32.69
C ALA A 59 13.28 35.39 32.58
N ILE A 60 12.38 35.03 31.67
CA ILE A 60 12.05 33.65 31.32
C ILE A 60 12.31 33.48 29.83
N ASN A 61 13.06 32.43 29.46
CA ASN A 61 13.28 32.12 28.06
C ASN A 61 11.93 31.79 27.39
N PRO A 62 11.57 32.40 26.24
CA PRO A 62 10.29 32.12 25.58
C PRO A 62 10.10 30.64 25.20
N ARG A 63 11.16 29.85 25.12
CA ARG A 63 11.08 28.39 24.93
C ARG A 63 10.50 27.63 26.13
N CYS A 64 10.56 28.23 27.31
CA CYS A 64 10.00 27.68 28.54
C CYS A 64 8.50 28.02 28.69
N LEU A 65 7.98 28.93 27.86
CA LEU A 65 6.56 29.22 27.79
C LEU A 65 5.90 28.33 26.73
N PRO A 66 4.62 27.95 26.90
CA PRO A 66 3.88 27.28 25.85
C PRO A 66 3.82 28.18 24.62
N SER A 67 4.23 27.64 23.46
CA SER A 67 4.14 28.38 22.21
C SER A 67 2.68 28.65 21.86
N PRO A 68 2.34 29.82 21.32
CA PRO A 68 1.01 30.05 20.77
C PRO A 68 0.71 29.00 19.69
N PRO A 69 -0.55 28.55 19.56
CA PRO A 69 -0.92 27.59 18.54
C PRO A 69 -0.60 28.16 17.15
N SER A 70 0.02 27.34 16.30
CA SER A 70 0.24 27.71 14.91
C SER A 70 -1.11 27.88 14.19
N PRO A 71 -1.22 28.83 13.25
CA PRO A 71 -2.41 28.92 12.41
C PRO A 71 -2.65 27.59 11.68
N PRO A 72 -3.92 27.18 11.47
CA PRO A 72 -4.22 25.91 10.83
C PRO A 72 -3.67 25.92 9.39
N PRO A 73 -2.92 24.88 8.97
CA PRO A 73 -2.44 24.79 7.61
C PRO A 73 -3.61 24.55 6.65
N GLU A 74 -3.62 25.25 5.52
CA GLU A 74 -4.56 24.98 4.44
C GLU A 74 -4.26 23.61 3.79
N GLU A 75 -5.30 22.86 3.44
CA GLU A 75 -5.12 21.58 2.77
C GLU A 75 -4.56 21.75 1.35
N THR A 76 -3.41 21.13 1.09
CA THR A 76 -2.80 21.10 -0.24
C THR A 76 -3.73 20.46 -1.27
N GLY A 77 -3.81 21.02 -2.48
CA GLY A 77 -4.68 20.51 -3.56
C GLY A 77 -4.48 19.02 -3.90
N LEU A 78 -3.25 18.49 -3.75
CA LEU A 78 -2.95 17.06 -3.95
C LEU A 78 -3.64 16.16 -2.93
N ILE A 79 -3.73 16.59 -1.66
CA ILE A 79 -4.41 15.81 -0.61
C ILE A 79 -5.89 15.65 -0.96
N ARG A 80 -6.51 16.73 -1.47
CA ARG A 80 -7.90 16.71 -1.92
C ARG A 80 -8.12 15.78 -3.12
N LEU A 81 -7.18 15.75 -4.07
CA LEU A 81 -7.22 14.80 -5.19
C LEU A 81 -7.11 13.36 -4.68
N LEU A 82 -6.14 13.07 -3.83
CA LEU A 82 -5.95 11.73 -3.27
C LEU A 82 -7.18 11.24 -2.49
N ARG A 83 -7.84 12.12 -1.71
CA ARG A 83 -9.10 11.77 -1.04
C ARG A 83 -10.17 11.36 -2.05
N ARG A 84 -10.33 12.11 -3.15
CA ARG A 84 -11.28 11.77 -4.22
C ARG A 84 -10.95 10.44 -4.89
N GLU A 85 -9.66 10.16 -5.15
CA GLU A 85 -9.25 8.88 -5.74
C GLU A 85 -9.48 7.71 -4.77
N ILE A 86 -9.24 7.91 -3.47
CA ILE A 86 -9.54 6.91 -2.45
C ILE A 86 -11.05 6.65 -2.44
N ASP A 87 -11.88 7.70 -2.42
CA ASP A 87 -13.34 7.60 -2.51
C ASP A 87 -13.80 6.75 -3.70
N THR A 88 -13.27 7.01 -4.91
CA THR A 88 -13.64 6.24 -6.10
C THR A 88 -13.19 4.79 -5.99
N VAL A 89 -11.96 4.55 -5.52
CA VAL A 89 -11.40 3.21 -5.32
C VAL A 89 -12.25 2.38 -4.35
N PHE A 90 -12.70 2.96 -3.24
CA PHE A 90 -13.53 2.23 -2.27
C PHE A 90 -14.96 1.99 -2.77
N ARG A 91 -15.51 2.84 -3.65
CA ARG A 91 -16.87 2.68 -4.21
C ARG A 91 -16.95 1.70 -5.37
N GLU A 92 -15.96 1.72 -6.26
CA GLU A 92 -15.94 0.90 -7.47
C GLU A 92 -15.60 -0.57 -7.16
N ASN A 93 -14.87 -0.81 -6.07
CA ASN A 93 -14.26 -2.10 -5.81
C ASN A 93 -14.87 -2.78 -4.60
N ARG A 94 -15.38 -4.00 -4.82
CA ARG A 94 -16.01 -4.82 -3.79
C ARG A 94 -15.01 -5.54 -2.91
N MET A 95 -13.81 -5.81 -3.44
CA MET A 95 -12.74 -6.48 -2.71
C MET A 95 -11.55 -5.54 -2.52
N ILE A 96 -11.17 -5.34 -1.26
CA ILE A 96 -10.03 -4.54 -0.84
C ILE A 96 -9.22 -5.37 0.15
N ALA A 97 -7.99 -5.74 -0.21
CA ALA A 97 -7.06 -6.44 0.65
C ALA A 97 -5.91 -5.51 1.04
N VAL A 98 -5.57 -5.48 2.32
CA VAL A 98 -4.46 -4.72 2.88
C VAL A 98 -3.26 -5.66 3.05
N CYS A 99 -2.18 -5.35 2.36
CA CYS A 99 -0.92 -6.07 2.46
C CYS A 99 0.16 -5.15 3.02
N GLN A 100 1.08 -5.72 3.79
CA GLN A 100 2.27 -4.99 4.22
C GLN A 100 3.28 -4.96 3.07
N ASN A 101 3.77 -3.78 2.73
CA ASN A 101 4.83 -3.62 1.75
C ASN A 101 6.17 -3.99 2.39
N VAL A 102 6.58 -5.24 2.22
CA VAL A 102 7.93 -5.67 2.57
C VAL A 102 8.92 -5.19 1.50
N ALA A 103 10.17 -4.98 1.89
CA ALA A 103 11.24 -4.59 0.99
C ALA A 103 11.52 -5.70 -0.05
N LEU A 104 10.78 -5.65 -1.15
CA LEU A 104 11.00 -6.48 -2.34
C LEU A 104 11.75 -5.68 -3.41
N SER A 105 12.53 -6.39 -4.23
CA SER A 105 13.18 -5.81 -5.41
C SER A 105 12.15 -5.19 -6.35
N ALA A 106 12.57 -4.17 -7.11
CA ALA A 106 11.71 -3.52 -8.08
C ALA A 106 11.20 -4.50 -9.16
N GLU A 107 12.05 -5.45 -9.55
CA GLU A 107 11.72 -6.50 -10.51
C GLU A 107 10.63 -7.44 -9.98
N ASP A 108 10.79 -7.92 -8.74
CA ASP A 108 9.79 -8.78 -8.09
C ASP A 108 8.46 -8.07 -7.90
N LYS A 109 8.48 -6.79 -7.50
CA LYS A 109 7.28 -5.95 -7.39
C LYS A 109 6.57 -5.83 -8.73
N LEU A 110 7.32 -5.63 -9.82
CA LEU A 110 6.75 -5.55 -11.16
C LEU A 110 6.15 -6.90 -11.59
N LEU A 111 6.82 -8.01 -11.29
CA LEU A 111 6.37 -9.36 -11.61
C LEU A 111 5.07 -9.71 -10.85
N ILE A 112 5.00 -9.40 -9.55
CA ILE A 112 3.79 -9.54 -8.73
C ILE A 112 2.66 -8.67 -9.31
N ARG A 113 2.95 -7.41 -9.62
CA ARG A 113 1.96 -6.49 -10.22
C ARG A 113 1.46 -6.97 -11.58
N HIS A 114 2.31 -7.63 -12.37
CA HIS A 114 1.92 -8.24 -13.64
C HIS A 114 1.03 -9.47 -13.42
N ARG A 115 1.39 -10.36 -12.50
CA ARG A 115 0.57 -11.53 -12.13
C ARG A 115 -0.82 -11.11 -11.64
N LEU A 116 -0.89 -10.11 -10.76
CA LEU A 116 -2.17 -9.58 -10.25
C LEU A 116 -3.02 -8.96 -11.36
N ARG A 117 -2.42 -8.25 -12.30
CA ARG A 117 -3.13 -7.66 -13.45
C ARG A 117 -3.78 -8.69 -14.36
N LYS A 118 -3.21 -9.89 -14.52
CA LYS A 118 -3.86 -10.99 -15.28
C LYS A 118 -5.24 -11.35 -14.73
N HIS A 119 -5.43 -11.18 -13.43
CA HIS A 119 -6.68 -11.44 -12.73
C HIS A 119 -7.53 -10.18 -12.49
N LYS A 120 -7.19 -9.06 -13.13
CA LYS A 120 -7.81 -7.73 -12.93
C LYS A 120 -7.68 -7.17 -11.50
N ILE A 121 -6.68 -7.61 -10.74
CA ILE A 121 -6.40 -7.08 -9.40
C ILE A 121 -5.40 -5.92 -9.55
N LEU A 122 -5.79 -4.74 -9.05
CA LEU A 122 -4.99 -3.53 -9.08
C LEU A 122 -4.23 -3.36 -7.75
N LEU A 123 -2.96 -2.99 -7.86
CA LEU A 123 -2.14 -2.61 -6.72
C LEU A 123 -2.12 -1.08 -6.62
N LYS A 124 -2.65 -0.55 -5.52
CA LYS A 124 -2.71 0.89 -5.21
C LYS A 124 -1.94 1.17 -3.93
N VAL A 125 -1.15 2.25 -3.94
CA VAL A 125 -0.38 2.70 -2.78
C VAL A 125 -0.83 4.10 -2.45
N PHE A 126 -1.31 4.30 -1.22
CA PHE A 126 -1.73 5.60 -0.72
C PHE A 126 -0.94 5.97 0.53
N PRO A 127 -0.66 7.26 0.76
CA PRO A 127 -0.03 7.69 2.00
C PRO A 127 -1.00 7.52 3.18
N ASN A 128 -0.51 6.93 4.27
CA ASN A 128 -1.31 6.69 5.47
C ASN A 128 -1.88 7.97 6.09
N GLN A 129 -1.18 9.10 5.94
CA GLN A 129 -1.64 10.40 6.43
C GLN A 129 -2.96 10.84 5.80
N VAL A 130 -3.22 10.46 4.55
CA VAL A 130 -4.47 10.78 3.84
C VAL A 130 -5.51 9.69 4.03
N LEU A 131 -5.06 8.44 4.09
CA LEU A 131 -5.94 7.27 4.20
C LEU A 131 -6.58 7.12 5.59
N LYS A 132 -5.85 7.44 6.68
CA LYS A 132 -6.37 7.36 8.06
C LYS A 132 -7.59 8.26 8.30
N PRO A 133 -7.54 9.58 8.05
CA PRO A 133 -8.71 10.44 8.28
C PRO A 133 -9.90 10.01 7.40
N PHE A 134 -9.64 9.54 6.17
CA PHE A 134 -10.69 9.01 5.31
C PHE A 134 -11.40 7.79 5.90
N LEU A 135 -10.64 6.88 6.52
CA LEU A 135 -11.19 5.67 7.13
C LEU A 135 -11.90 5.95 8.47
N GLU A 136 -11.49 6.98 9.20
CA GLU A 136 -12.16 7.47 10.41
C GLU A 136 -13.58 7.98 10.09
N ASP A 137 -13.72 8.72 8.98
CA ASP A 137 -15.00 9.26 8.52
C ASP A 137 -15.90 8.23 7.82
N SER A 138 -15.35 7.08 7.43
CA SER A 138 -16.02 6.07 6.62
C SER A 138 -16.51 4.86 7.42
N LYS A 139 -17.21 3.93 6.77
CA LYS A 139 -17.71 2.67 7.38
C LYS A 139 -16.59 1.74 7.83
N TYR A 140 -15.36 1.99 7.38
CA TYR A 140 -14.22 1.08 7.51
C TYR A 140 -13.28 1.44 8.67
N GLN A 141 -13.78 2.04 9.75
CA GLN A 141 -13.00 2.43 10.94
C GLN A 141 -12.17 1.25 11.51
N ASN A 142 -12.71 0.04 11.44
CA ASN A 142 -12.04 -1.18 11.91
C ASN A 142 -10.78 -1.55 11.09
N LEU A 143 -10.56 -0.96 9.92
CA LEU A 143 -9.33 -1.15 9.12
C LEU A 143 -8.19 -0.22 9.53
N LEU A 144 -8.45 0.84 10.32
CA LEU A 144 -7.44 1.78 10.81
C LEU A 144 -6.18 1.13 11.40
N PRO A 145 -6.26 0.10 12.28
CA PRO A 145 -5.07 -0.51 12.87
C PRO A 145 -4.19 -1.25 11.86
N LEU A 146 -4.70 -1.58 10.66
CA LEU A 146 -3.91 -2.25 9.61
C LEU A 146 -2.98 -1.28 8.87
N PHE A 147 -3.24 0.03 8.95
CA PHE A 147 -2.46 1.06 8.26
C PHE A 147 -1.34 1.63 9.16
N VAL A 148 -0.43 0.74 9.55
CA VAL A 148 0.78 1.09 10.31
C VAL A 148 2.01 0.72 9.49
N GLY A 149 2.86 1.72 9.21
CA GLY A 149 4.07 1.53 8.39
C GLY A 149 3.80 1.53 6.89
N HIS A 150 4.48 0.65 6.15
CA HIS A 150 4.33 0.59 4.71
C HIS A 150 3.25 -0.43 4.34
N SER A 151 2.11 0.06 3.85
CA SER A 151 0.99 -0.78 3.41
C SER A 151 0.62 -0.44 1.97
N PHE A 152 0.11 -1.42 1.25
CA PHE A 152 -0.53 -1.20 -0.04
C PHE A 152 -1.86 -1.94 -0.12
N LEU A 153 -2.73 -1.44 -0.98
CA LEU A 153 -4.05 -1.99 -1.23
C LEU A 153 -4.02 -2.85 -2.49
N LEU A 154 -4.59 -4.05 -2.37
CA LEU A 154 -4.98 -4.89 -3.48
C LEU A 154 -6.47 -4.71 -3.68
N VAL A 155 -6.84 -4.22 -4.84
CA VAL A 155 -8.19 -3.78 -5.12
C VAL A 155 -8.71 -4.53 -6.33
N SER A 156 -9.96 -4.97 -6.27
CA SER A 156 -10.62 -5.68 -7.37
C SER A 156 -12.13 -5.41 -7.38
N GLU A 157 -12.68 -5.23 -8.58
CA GLU A 157 -14.11 -5.10 -8.82
C GLU A 157 -14.85 -6.40 -8.47
N GLU A 158 -14.33 -7.53 -8.94
CA GLU A 158 -14.83 -8.88 -8.62
C GLU A 158 -13.97 -9.54 -7.53
N PRO A 159 -14.55 -10.20 -6.51
CA PRO A 159 -13.80 -10.79 -5.41
C PRO A 159 -13.05 -12.09 -5.80
N LYS A 160 -11.91 -11.96 -6.48
CA LYS A 160 -11.03 -13.06 -6.94
C LYS A 160 -9.98 -13.47 -5.91
N VAL A 161 -10.46 -13.81 -4.72
CA VAL A 161 -9.59 -14.15 -3.57
C VAL A 161 -8.72 -15.37 -3.83
N LYS A 162 -9.24 -16.40 -4.51
CA LYS A 162 -8.53 -17.67 -4.76
C LYS A 162 -7.24 -17.47 -5.54
N GLU A 163 -7.27 -16.63 -6.55
CA GLU A 163 -6.13 -16.33 -7.41
C GLU A 163 -5.12 -15.43 -6.68
N MET A 164 -5.63 -14.43 -5.95
CA MET A 164 -4.80 -13.58 -5.09
C MET A 164 -4.00 -14.40 -4.07
N VAL A 165 -4.67 -15.28 -3.32
CA VAL A 165 -4.02 -16.12 -2.30
C VAL A 165 -2.99 -17.07 -2.93
N ARG A 166 -3.23 -17.59 -4.14
CA ARG A 166 -2.23 -18.40 -4.88
C ARG A 166 -0.99 -17.61 -5.23
N ILE A 167 -1.15 -16.37 -5.69
CA ILE A 167 -0.02 -15.47 -6.00
C ILE A 167 0.74 -15.14 -4.71
N LEU A 168 0.03 -14.81 -3.63
CA LEU A 168 0.65 -14.51 -2.33
C LEU A 168 1.38 -15.73 -1.74
N LYS A 169 0.86 -16.95 -1.92
CA LYS A 169 1.56 -18.18 -1.50
C LYS A 169 2.87 -18.42 -2.23
N SER A 170 3.02 -17.91 -3.46
CA SER A 170 4.29 -18.01 -4.19
C SER A 170 5.40 -17.12 -3.60
N VAL A 171 5.03 -16.12 -2.80
CA VAL A 171 5.95 -15.15 -2.19
C VAL A 171 5.69 -15.09 -0.68
N PRO A 172 6.35 -15.93 0.13
CA PRO A 172 6.05 -16.05 1.56
C PRO A 172 6.35 -14.77 2.36
N PHE A 173 7.20 -13.89 1.82
CA PHE A 173 7.60 -12.62 2.44
C PHE A 173 6.53 -11.54 2.36
N LEU A 174 5.42 -11.77 1.64
CA LEU A 174 4.36 -10.78 1.47
C LEU A 174 3.14 -11.14 2.32
N PRO A 175 3.04 -10.65 3.57
CA PRO A 175 1.92 -10.97 4.44
C PRO A 175 0.66 -10.18 4.05
N LEU A 176 -0.42 -10.92 3.87
CA LEU A 176 -1.78 -10.38 3.87
C LEU A 176 -2.18 -10.14 5.32
N LEU A 177 -2.47 -8.89 5.69
CA LEU A 177 -2.89 -8.54 7.05
C LEU A 177 -4.38 -8.83 7.24
N GLY A 178 -5.19 -8.33 6.30
CA GLY A 178 -6.64 -8.44 6.32
C GLY A 178 -7.23 -7.62 5.17
N GLY A 179 -8.53 -7.40 5.21
CA GLY A 179 -9.21 -6.68 4.14
C GLY A 179 -10.71 -6.67 4.30
N CYS A 180 -11.38 -6.14 3.31
CA CYS A 180 -12.82 -6.02 3.22
C CYS A 180 -13.30 -6.67 1.92
N VAL A 181 -14.34 -7.48 2.01
CA VAL A 181 -15.04 -8.11 0.88
C VAL A 181 -16.52 -7.83 1.07
N ASP A 182 -17.15 -7.15 0.12
CA ASP A 182 -18.58 -6.81 0.16
C ASP A 182 -19.00 -6.21 1.53
N ASP A 183 -18.27 -5.19 1.99
CA ASP A 183 -18.40 -4.52 3.30
C ASP A 183 -18.10 -5.37 4.56
N ALA A 184 -17.89 -6.68 4.42
CA ALA A 184 -17.48 -7.55 5.50
C ALA A 184 -15.95 -7.52 5.68
N ILE A 185 -15.49 -7.31 6.91
CA ILE A 185 -14.06 -7.30 7.23
C ILE A 185 -13.59 -8.72 7.50
N LEU A 186 -12.52 -9.12 6.83
CA LEU A 186 -11.92 -10.44 6.92
C LEU A 186 -10.45 -10.35 7.35
N SER A 187 -10.08 -11.24 8.26
CA SER A 187 -8.68 -11.53 8.58
C SER A 187 -8.05 -12.42 7.51
N ARG A 188 -6.72 -12.59 7.53
CA ARG A 188 -5.99 -13.52 6.66
C ARG A 188 -6.61 -14.92 6.61
N GLN A 189 -7.02 -15.47 7.76
CA GLN A 189 -7.68 -16.78 7.81
C GLN A 189 -9.03 -16.76 7.08
N GLY A 190 -9.79 -15.67 7.22
CA GLY A 190 -11.03 -15.45 6.49
C GLY A 190 -10.83 -15.47 4.97
N PHE A 191 -9.76 -14.86 4.46
CA PHE A 191 -9.41 -14.93 3.04
C PHE A 191 -9.04 -16.35 2.59
N ILE A 192 -8.35 -17.13 3.43
CA ILE A 192 -8.03 -18.53 3.10
C ILE A 192 -9.30 -19.36 3.03
N ASN A 193 -10.20 -19.22 4.00
CA ASN A 193 -11.48 -19.94 4.02
C ASN A 193 -12.33 -19.55 2.81
N TYR A 194 -12.43 -18.25 2.52
CA TYR A 194 -13.13 -17.75 1.34
C TYR A 194 -12.52 -18.27 0.03
N SER A 195 -11.19 -18.44 -0.04
CA SER A 195 -10.53 -19.03 -1.22
C SER A 195 -10.86 -20.50 -1.47
N GLN A 196 -11.28 -21.22 -0.42
CA GLN A 196 -11.66 -22.62 -0.48
C GLN A 196 -13.15 -22.79 -0.82
N LEU A 197 -13.96 -21.76 -0.61
CA LEU A 197 -15.39 -21.81 -0.93
C LEU A 197 -15.60 -21.99 -2.45
N PRO A 198 -16.67 -22.74 -2.84
CA PRO A 198 -17.08 -22.83 -4.22
C PRO A 198 -17.67 -21.50 -4.71
N SER A 199 -17.93 -21.40 -6.02
CA SER A 199 -18.51 -20.18 -6.60
C SER A 199 -19.93 -19.94 -6.08
N LEU A 200 -20.36 -18.68 -6.09
CA LEU A 200 -21.69 -18.27 -5.61
C LEU A 200 -22.82 -19.06 -6.29
N ALA A 201 -22.71 -19.28 -7.60
CA ALA A 201 -23.69 -20.07 -8.36
C ALA A 201 -23.76 -21.54 -7.89
N LEU A 202 -22.63 -22.14 -7.50
CA LEU A 202 -22.62 -23.50 -6.95
C LEU A 202 -23.24 -23.54 -5.56
N VAL A 203 -22.96 -22.56 -4.69
CA VAL A 203 -23.61 -22.48 -3.35
C VAL A 203 -25.12 -22.32 -3.49
N GLN A 204 -25.58 -21.48 -4.43
CA GLN A 204 -27.02 -21.38 -4.73
C GLN A 204 -27.58 -22.69 -5.28
N GLY A 205 -26.84 -23.38 -6.14
CA GLY A 205 -27.20 -24.70 -6.64
C GLY A 205 -27.26 -25.78 -5.55
N GLU A 206 -26.35 -25.76 -4.58
CA GLU A 206 -26.35 -26.65 -3.41
C GLU A 206 -27.58 -26.42 -2.52
N LEU A 207 -28.02 -25.17 -2.35
CA LEU A 207 -29.25 -24.87 -1.62
C LEU A 207 -30.49 -25.42 -2.34
N VAL A 208 -30.59 -25.17 -3.66
CA VAL A 208 -31.70 -25.71 -4.47
C VAL A 208 -31.66 -27.24 -4.50
N GLY A 209 -30.48 -27.84 -4.66
CA GLY A 209 -30.26 -29.28 -4.59
C GLY A 209 -30.56 -29.86 -3.21
N GLY A 210 -30.29 -29.12 -2.14
CA GLY A 210 -30.62 -29.48 -0.78
C GLY A 210 -32.13 -29.53 -0.56
N LEU A 211 -32.88 -28.58 -1.12
CA LEU A 211 -34.34 -28.58 -1.06
C LEU A 211 -34.94 -29.78 -1.81
N THR A 212 -34.46 -30.07 -3.02
CA THR A 212 -34.92 -31.24 -3.79
C THR A 212 -34.52 -32.54 -3.11
N PHE A 213 -33.34 -32.61 -2.48
CA PHE A 213 -32.91 -33.77 -1.69
C PHE A 213 -33.86 -34.05 -0.52
N ARG A 214 -34.34 -33.02 0.19
CA ARG A 214 -35.32 -33.19 1.27
C ARG A 214 -36.65 -33.75 0.76
N VAL A 215 -37.13 -33.28 -0.39
CA VAL A 215 -38.35 -33.81 -1.02
C VAL A 215 -38.14 -35.24 -1.54
N ALA A 216 -36.98 -35.53 -2.12
CA ALA A 216 -36.64 -36.87 -2.58
C ALA A 216 -36.56 -37.86 -1.40
N GLN A 217 -36.05 -37.43 -0.25
CA GLN A 217 -35.95 -38.27 0.95
C GLN A 217 -37.32 -38.77 1.42
N THR A 218 -38.35 -37.93 1.43
CA THR A 218 -39.72 -38.34 1.80
C THR A 218 -40.35 -39.22 0.73
N HIS A 219 -40.13 -38.91 -0.54
CA HIS A 219 -40.59 -39.72 -1.66
C HIS A 219 -39.99 -41.15 -1.63
N LEU A 220 -38.71 -41.27 -1.27
CA LEU A 220 -38.00 -42.55 -1.20
C LEU A 220 -38.61 -43.48 -0.14
N LEU A 221 -39.10 -42.93 0.98
CA LEU A 221 -39.81 -43.70 2.01
C LEU A 221 -41.11 -44.33 1.45
N LEU A 222 -41.83 -43.63 0.58
CA LEU A 222 -43.04 -44.15 -0.06
C LEU A 222 -42.71 -45.11 -1.21
N GLN A 223 -41.67 -44.82 -2.00
CA GLN A 223 -41.28 -45.61 -3.16
C GLN A 223 -40.80 -47.03 -2.82
N HIS A 224 -40.32 -47.26 -1.60
CA HIS A 224 -39.82 -48.57 -1.18
C HIS A 224 -40.85 -49.70 -1.43
N GLN A 225 -42.13 -49.46 -1.13
CA GLN A 225 -43.19 -50.44 -1.35
C GLN A 225 -43.42 -50.72 -2.85
N SER A 226 -43.46 -49.67 -3.67
CA SER A 226 -43.62 -49.83 -5.12
C SER A 226 -42.47 -50.60 -5.76
N PHE A 227 -41.22 -50.34 -5.35
CA PHE A 227 -40.05 -51.06 -5.84
C PHE A 227 -40.05 -52.55 -5.44
N GLN A 228 -40.49 -52.86 -4.22
CA GLN A 228 -40.61 -54.25 -3.77
C GLN A 228 -41.63 -55.03 -4.61
N LEU A 229 -42.80 -54.45 -4.90
CA LEU A 229 -43.82 -55.10 -5.71
C LEU A 229 -43.34 -55.37 -7.14
N THR A 230 -42.71 -54.38 -7.79
CA THR A 230 -42.17 -54.56 -9.14
C THR A 230 -41.10 -55.65 -9.16
N ALA A 231 -40.23 -55.70 -8.15
CA ALA A 231 -39.18 -56.72 -8.06
C ALA A 231 -39.75 -58.14 -7.88
N LEU A 232 -40.82 -58.31 -7.10
CA LEU A 232 -41.47 -59.61 -6.91
C LEU A 232 -42.19 -60.08 -8.18
N LEU A 233 -42.87 -59.19 -8.90
CA LEU A 233 -43.52 -59.53 -10.16
C LEU A 233 -42.49 -59.95 -11.22
N ASP A 234 -41.38 -59.22 -11.34
CA ASP A 234 -40.28 -59.60 -12.23
C ASP A 234 -39.68 -60.96 -11.86
N GLN A 235 -39.58 -61.28 -10.55
CA GLN A 235 -39.16 -62.60 -10.10
C GLN A 235 -40.15 -63.71 -10.53
N TYR A 236 -41.45 -63.47 -10.44
CA TYR A 236 -42.47 -64.43 -10.87
C TYR A 236 -42.39 -64.72 -12.37
N ILE A 237 -42.23 -63.68 -13.20
CA ILE A 237 -42.08 -63.83 -14.65
C ILE A 237 -40.85 -64.68 -14.99
N ARG A 238 -39.72 -64.44 -14.29
CA ARG A 238 -38.49 -65.22 -14.47
C ARG A 238 -38.65 -66.68 -14.04
N GLN A 239 -39.41 -66.96 -12.98
CA GLN A 239 -39.68 -68.32 -12.52
C GLN A 239 -40.57 -69.10 -13.50
N GLN A 240 -41.57 -68.45 -14.10
CA GLN A 240 -42.41 -69.07 -15.14
C GLN A 240 -41.58 -69.46 -16.35
N GLN A 241 -40.73 -68.55 -16.85
CA GLN A 241 -39.84 -68.83 -17.98
C GLN A 241 -38.81 -69.93 -17.69
N ALA A 242 -38.32 -70.03 -16.45
CA ALA A 242 -37.45 -71.12 -16.02
C ALA A 242 -38.19 -72.46 -15.90
N GLY A 243 -39.45 -72.45 -15.43
CA GLY A 243 -40.32 -73.63 -15.36
C GLY A 243 -40.71 -74.18 -16.73
N ASP A 244 -40.99 -73.31 -17.70
CA ASP A 244 -41.31 -73.69 -19.09
C ASP A 244 -40.09 -74.30 -19.81
N SER A 245 -38.87 -74.02 -19.36
CA SER A 245 -37.64 -74.64 -19.88
C SER A 245 -37.32 -76.03 -19.30
N VAL A 246 -38.04 -76.48 -18.27
CA VAL A 246 -37.82 -77.77 -17.57
C VAL A 246 -38.93 -78.80 -17.86
N ALA A 247 -39.94 -78.47 -18.67
CA ALA A 247 -40.90 -79.46 -19.17
C ALA A 247 -40.25 -80.33 -20.28
N PRO A 248 -40.02 -81.64 -20.08
CA PRO A 248 -39.43 -82.49 -21.10
C PRO A 248 -40.44 -82.78 -22.21
N ALA A 249 -39.98 -82.71 -23.44
CA ALA A 249 -40.63 -83.28 -24.60
C ALA A 249 -40.94 -84.77 -24.35
N GLY A 250 -42.22 -85.12 -24.32
CA GLY A 250 -42.67 -86.50 -24.22
C GLY A 250 -44.11 -86.65 -24.69
N GLY A 251 -44.29 -87.00 -25.96
CA GLY A 251 -45.58 -87.49 -26.48
C GLY A 251 -45.92 -87.10 -27.91
N GLN A 252 -45.40 -87.87 -28.88
CA GLN A 252 -46.08 -88.16 -30.16
C GLN A 252 -46.44 -89.65 -30.15
N PRO A 253 -47.28 -90.23 -31.06
CA PRO A 253 -47.97 -89.66 -32.25
C PRO A 253 -49.42 -90.17 -32.47
N THR A 254 -50.14 -89.67 -33.48
CA THR A 254 -50.93 -90.50 -34.43
C THR A 254 -51.42 -89.69 -35.65
N SER A 255 -51.60 -90.43 -36.74
CA SER A 255 -51.54 -90.16 -38.19
C SER A 255 -52.87 -89.68 -38.84
N PRO A 256 -52.90 -89.37 -40.16
CA PRO A 256 -53.84 -88.45 -40.83
C PRO A 256 -55.04 -89.13 -41.51
N ASP A 257 -56.01 -88.32 -41.98
CA ASP A 257 -56.78 -88.40 -43.25
C ASP A 257 -58.16 -87.67 -43.11
N PRO A 258 -58.93 -87.42 -44.20
CA PRO A 258 -58.63 -86.58 -45.35
C PRO A 258 -59.74 -85.52 -45.63
N ILE A 259 -59.50 -84.66 -46.63
CA ILE A 259 -60.40 -83.61 -47.15
C ILE A 259 -61.70 -84.22 -47.73
N PRO A 260 -62.85 -83.51 -47.67
CA PRO A 260 -63.52 -83.21 -48.94
C PRO A 260 -64.03 -81.76 -49.07
N ASN A 261 -64.01 -81.33 -50.32
CA ASN A 261 -64.43 -80.08 -50.94
C ASN A 261 -65.77 -79.51 -50.47
N SER A 262 -65.82 -78.18 -50.31
CA SER A 262 -66.87 -77.25 -50.79
C SER A 262 -66.30 -75.83 -50.74
#